data_AF-A0A239RAF9-F1
#
_entry.id   AF-A0A239RAF9-F1
#
_cell.length_a   1.000
_cell.length_b   1.000
_cell.length_c   1.000
_cell.angle_alpha   90.00
_cell.angle_beta   90.00
_cell.angle_gamma   90.00
#
_symmetry.space_group_name_H-M   'P 1'
#
loop_
_entity.id
_entity.type
_entity.pdbx_description
1 polymer ?
#
loop_
_entity_poly.entity_id
_entity_poly.type
_entity_poly.pdbx_seq_one_letter_code
_entity_poly.pdbx_strand_id
1 'polypeptide(L)'
;MIKWNGKSTNGTWKKEIIANDYEELLEELVDRDIIDGYWNMDSQAFDGLCDCSEMLEKLRDEYQEAIEEDDDEKMASFEKQFDDIDWHEDVFSKLSEDDFKYVIRGCNSQAYYQEFEEVED
;
A
#
# COMPACT_ATOMS: atom_id res chain seq x y z
N MET A 1 -4.42 -9.51 17.86
CA MET A 1 -3.80 -9.80 16.54
C MET A 1 -4.85 -9.84 15.44
N ILE A 2 -4.40 -9.72 14.19
CA ILE A 2 -5.22 -9.82 12.98
C ILE A 2 -4.81 -11.09 12.25
N LYS A 3 -5.81 -11.92 11.95
CA LYS A 3 -5.68 -13.05 11.05
C LYS A 3 -6.21 -12.67 9.67
N TRP A 4 -5.36 -12.73 8.68
CA TRP A 4 -5.70 -12.51 7.28
C TRP A 4 -5.69 -13.83 6.50
N ASN A 5 -6.73 -14.06 5.72
CA ASN A 5 -6.79 -15.17 4.77
C ASN A 5 -6.97 -14.62 3.35
N GLY A 6 -6.02 -14.96 2.48
CA GLY A 6 -6.05 -14.60 1.07
C GLY A 6 -6.18 -15.80 0.15
N LYS A 7 -6.79 -15.58 -1.02
CA LYS A 7 -6.79 -16.56 -2.11
C LYS A 7 -6.76 -15.86 -3.47
N SER A 8 -5.96 -16.39 -4.40
CA SER A 8 -5.94 -15.94 -5.79
C SER A 8 -7.28 -16.20 -6.50
N THR A 9 -7.57 -15.43 -7.55
CA THR A 9 -8.81 -15.56 -8.34
C THR A 9 -9.05 -16.98 -8.85
N ASN A 10 -8.00 -17.68 -9.29
CA ASN A 10 -8.06 -19.07 -9.76
C ASN A 10 -7.90 -20.11 -8.64
N GLY A 11 -7.68 -19.68 -7.39
CA GLY A 11 -7.47 -20.54 -6.24
C GLY A 11 -6.18 -21.36 -6.24
N THR A 12 -5.22 -21.03 -7.11
CA THR A 12 -3.91 -21.68 -7.15
C THR A 12 -3.15 -21.52 -5.83
N TRP A 13 -3.35 -20.43 -5.12
CA TRP A 13 -2.81 -20.28 -3.77
C TRP A 13 -3.88 -19.86 -2.78
N LYS A 14 -3.71 -20.33 -1.54
CA LYS A 14 -4.37 -19.86 -0.33
C LYS A 14 -3.29 -19.59 0.71
N LYS A 15 -3.34 -18.44 1.36
CA LYS A 15 -2.38 -18.02 2.38
C LYS A 15 -3.12 -17.57 3.64
N GLU A 16 -2.47 -17.81 4.76
CA GLU A 16 -2.88 -17.34 6.08
C GLU A 16 -1.70 -16.56 6.64
N ILE A 17 -1.96 -15.37 7.15
CA ILE A 17 -0.99 -14.50 7.81
C ILE A 17 -1.62 -14.04 9.12
N ILE A 18 -0.79 -14.00 10.16
CA ILE A 18 -1.15 -13.44 11.46
C ILE A 18 -0.17 -12.31 11.71
N ALA A 19 -0.70 -11.12 12.00
CA ALA A 19 0.04 -9.91 12.32
C ALA A 19 -0.51 -9.30 13.61
N ASN A 20 0.26 -8.47 14.29
CA ASN A 20 -0.18 -7.79 15.51
C ASN A 20 -1.21 -6.71 15.19
N ASP A 21 -0.99 -5.96 14.11
CA ASP A 21 -1.85 -4.88 13.62
C ASP A 21 -1.89 -4.85 12.07
N TYR A 22 -2.63 -3.87 11.51
CA TYR A 22 -2.81 -3.77 10.06
C TYR A 22 -1.59 -3.19 9.33
N GLU A 23 -0.73 -2.45 10.01
CA GLU A 23 0.54 -1.95 9.43
C GLU A 23 1.47 -3.13 9.21
N GLU A 24 1.69 -3.96 10.23
CA GLU A 24 2.49 -5.19 10.11
C GLU A 24 1.86 -6.16 9.10
N LEU A 25 0.52 -6.23 9.02
CA LEU A 25 -0.13 -7.04 7.99
C LEU A 25 0.19 -6.54 6.58
N LEU A 26 0.19 -5.23 6.35
CA LEU A 26 0.56 -4.64 5.05
C LEU A 26 2.00 -5.02 4.68
N GLU A 27 2.94 -4.84 5.61
CA GLU A 27 4.35 -5.20 5.44
C GLU A 27 4.52 -6.69 5.13
N GLU A 28 3.88 -7.57 5.90
CA GLU A 28 3.96 -9.03 5.68
C GLU A 28 3.37 -9.46 4.32
N LEU A 29 2.38 -8.74 3.79
CA LEU A 29 1.83 -9.03 2.46
C LEU A 29 2.79 -8.59 1.35
N VAL A 30 3.46 -7.45 1.53
CA VAL A 30 4.48 -6.95 0.61
C VAL A 30 5.72 -7.84 0.63
N ASP A 31 6.28 -8.13 1.80
CA ASP A 31 7.49 -8.95 1.98
C ASP A 31 7.37 -10.36 1.42
N ARG A 32 6.14 -10.89 1.36
CA ARG A 32 5.84 -12.22 0.83
C ARG A 32 5.45 -12.23 -0.65
N ASP A 33 5.60 -11.09 -1.34
CA ASP A 33 5.20 -10.88 -2.74
C ASP A 33 3.73 -11.26 -3.00
N ILE A 34 2.85 -11.02 -2.01
CA ILE A 34 1.41 -11.29 -2.15
C ILE A 34 0.71 -10.09 -2.78
N ILE A 35 1.16 -8.88 -2.44
CA ILE A 35 0.78 -7.61 -3.08
C ILE A 35 2.07 -6.89 -3.50
N ASP A 36 1.96 -5.99 -4.47
CA ASP A 36 3.10 -5.17 -4.88
C ASP A 36 3.44 -4.15 -3.77
N GLY A 37 4.73 -3.83 -3.64
CA GLY A 37 5.21 -2.87 -2.63
C GLY A 37 4.61 -1.49 -2.81
N TYR A 38 4.27 -0.84 -1.69
CA TYR A 38 3.70 0.52 -1.68
C TYR A 38 4.67 1.59 -2.18
N TRP A 39 5.98 1.29 -2.24
CA TRP A 39 6.98 2.15 -2.89
C TRP A 39 6.95 2.06 -4.43
N ASN A 40 6.11 1.20 -5.01
CA ASN A 40 5.85 1.19 -6.44
C ASN A 40 4.63 2.06 -6.75
N MET A 41 4.85 3.18 -7.44
CA MET A 41 3.79 4.14 -7.79
C MET A 41 2.65 3.55 -8.62
N ASP A 42 2.94 2.51 -9.41
CA ASP A 42 1.92 1.85 -10.24
C ASP A 42 1.16 0.75 -9.47
N SER A 43 1.49 0.53 -8.19
CA SER A 43 0.85 -0.50 -7.37
C SER A 43 -0.51 -0.06 -6.85
N GLN A 44 -1.40 -1.04 -6.65
CA GLN A 44 -2.68 -0.81 -5.97
C GLN A 44 -2.50 -0.38 -4.51
N ALA A 45 -1.40 -0.79 -3.87
CA ALA A 45 -1.08 -0.40 -2.50
C ALA A 45 -0.76 1.10 -2.42
N PHE A 46 0.07 1.60 -3.34
CA PHE A 46 0.38 3.03 -3.42
C PHE A 46 -0.85 3.88 -3.73
N ASP A 47 -1.67 3.45 -4.70
CA ASP A 47 -2.90 4.18 -5.05
C ASP A 47 -3.88 4.24 -3.86
N GLY A 48 -4.07 3.11 -3.15
CA GLY A 48 -4.87 3.10 -1.93
C GLY A 48 -4.32 3.99 -0.82
N LEU A 49 -2.99 4.08 -0.67
CA LEU A 49 -2.37 4.97 0.30
C LEU A 49 -2.52 6.44 -0.09
N CYS A 50 -2.55 6.78 -1.39
CA CYS A 50 -2.88 8.11 -1.86
C CYS A 50 -4.29 8.53 -1.43
N ASP A 51 -5.27 7.62 -1.50
CA ASP A 51 -6.64 7.90 -1.05
C ASP A 51 -6.73 8.22 0.46
N CYS A 52 -5.79 7.69 1.25
CA CYS A 52 -5.74 7.84 2.71
C CYS A 52 -4.76 8.93 3.20
N SER A 53 -3.85 9.40 2.35
CA SER A 53 -2.78 10.34 2.70
C SER A 53 -2.72 11.51 1.74
N GLU A 54 -3.12 12.70 2.22
CA GLU A 54 -3.02 13.94 1.44
C GLU A 54 -1.59 14.25 0.96
N MET A 55 -0.57 13.77 1.69
CA MET A 55 0.83 13.96 1.28
C MET A 55 1.13 13.15 0.02
N LEU A 56 0.75 11.88 0.01
CA LEU A 56 0.97 10.99 -1.12
C LEU A 56 0.08 11.35 -2.30
N GLU A 57 -1.16 11.78 -2.05
CA GLU A 57 -2.05 12.31 -3.10
C GLU A 57 -1.40 13.48 -3.84
N LYS A 58 -0.90 14.48 -3.12
CA LYS A 58 -0.21 15.64 -3.72
C LYS A 58 1.04 15.23 -4.49
N LEU A 59 1.81 14.30 -3.93
CA LEU A 59 3.02 13.81 -4.57
C LEU A 59 2.71 13.04 -5.88
N ARG A 60 1.62 12.27 -5.91
CA ARG A 60 1.09 11.63 -7.14
C ARG A 60 0.65 12.67 -8.17
N ASP A 61 -0.03 13.73 -7.75
CA ASP A 61 -0.46 14.80 -8.65
C ASP A 61 0.75 15.54 -9.26
N GLU A 62 1.80 15.82 -8.46
CA GLU A 62 3.06 16.39 -8.94
C GLU A 62 3.74 15.50 -9.99
N TYR A 63 3.75 14.18 -9.76
CA TYR A 63 4.27 13.20 -10.73
C TYR A 63 3.49 13.22 -12.05
N GLN A 64 2.16 13.26 -11.97
CA GLN A 64 1.30 13.32 -13.17
C GLN A 64 1.53 14.61 -13.95
N GLU A 65 1.63 15.75 -13.27
CA GLU A 65 1.93 17.05 -13.90
C GLU A 65 3.30 17.02 -14.60
N ALA A 66 4.32 16.45 -13.96
CA ALA A 66 5.66 16.33 -14.54
C ALA A 66 5.69 15.48 -15.82
N ILE A 67 4.93 14.38 -15.86
CA ILE A 67 4.76 13.54 -17.06
C ILE A 67 4.00 14.29 -18.16
N GLU A 68 2.90 14.95 -17.81
CA GLU A 68 2.07 15.66 -18.79
C GLU A 68 2.82 16.83 -19.46
N GLU A 69 3.69 17.49 -18.70
CA GLU A 69 4.51 18.60 -19.19
C GLU A 69 5.84 18.17 -19.83
N ASP A 70 6.22 16.90 -19.72
CA ASP A 70 7.54 16.39 -20.14
C ASP A 70 8.69 17.19 -19.49
N ASP A 71 8.53 17.48 -18.19
CA ASP A 71 9.43 18.34 -17.40
C ASP A 71 10.40 17.51 -16.54
N ASP A 72 11.63 17.38 -17.02
CA ASP A 72 12.72 16.65 -16.35
C ASP A 72 13.08 17.23 -14.96
N GLU A 73 12.94 18.54 -14.73
CA GLU A 73 13.26 19.16 -13.44
C GLU A 73 12.20 18.82 -12.39
N LYS A 74 10.92 18.84 -12.79
CA LYS A 74 9.81 18.38 -11.93
C LYS A 74 9.92 16.90 -11.62
N MET A 75 10.24 16.07 -12.62
CA MET A 75 10.47 14.63 -12.41
C MET A 75 11.60 14.38 -11.41
N ALA A 76 12.75 15.04 -11.56
CA ALA A 76 13.86 14.87 -10.62
C ALA A 76 13.54 15.36 -9.19
N SER A 77 12.74 16.44 -9.07
CA SER A 77 12.26 16.94 -7.78
C SER A 77 11.30 15.94 -7.12
N PHE A 78 10.37 15.38 -7.90
CA PHE A 78 9.46 14.33 -7.46
C PHE A 78 10.24 13.10 -6.97
N GLU A 79 11.15 12.57 -7.79
CA GLU A 79 11.92 11.34 -7.47
C GLU A 79 12.65 11.51 -6.14
N LYS A 80 13.27 12.68 -5.94
CA LYS A 80 13.94 12.99 -4.68
C LYS A 80 12.97 13.05 -3.50
N GLN A 81 11.82 13.71 -3.66
CA GLN A 81 10.82 13.78 -2.59
C GLN A 81 10.31 12.39 -2.22
N PHE A 82 10.10 11.52 -3.21
CA PHE A 82 9.64 10.15 -3.03
C PHE A 82 10.69 9.27 -2.34
N ASP A 83 11.96 9.37 -2.75
CA ASP A 83 13.08 8.63 -2.14
C ASP A 83 13.37 9.07 -0.70
N ASP A 84 13.08 10.32 -0.35
CA ASP A 84 13.32 10.89 0.99
C ASP A 84 12.17 10.58 1.98
N ILE A 85 11.09 9.89 1.56
CA ILE A 85 9.95 9.56 2.45
C ILE A 85 10.39 8.56 3.53
N ASP A 86 10.16 8.93 4.79
CA ASP A 86 10.13 7.96 5.89
C ASP A 86 8.73 7.36 5.97
N TRP A 87 8.52 6.16 5.42
CA TRP A 87 7.18 5.56 5.32
C TRP A 87 6.47 5.44 6.67
N HIS A 88 7.19 5.18 7.75
CA HIS A 88 6.56 5.07 9.06
C HIS A 88 6.16 6.44 9.61
N GLU A 89 7.12 7.37 9.70
CA GLU A 89 6.89 8.68 10.31
C GLU A 89 6.04 9.61 9.43
N ASP A 90 6.22 9.55 8.10
CA ASP A 90 5.56 10.44 7.16
C ASP A 90 4.19 9.94 6.69
N VAL A 91 3.96 8.62 6.69
CA VAL A 91 2.72 8.02 6.18
C VAL A 91 2.03 7.19 7.26
N PHE A 92 2.60 6.06 7.66
CA PHE A 92 1.90 5.01 8.42
C PHE A 92 1.43 5.46 9.80
N SER A 93 2.26 6.19 10.54
CA SER A 93 1.92 6.73 11.86
C SER A 93 0.72 7.69 11.88
N LYS A 94 0.29 8.17 10.71
CA LYS A 94 -0.85 9.08 10.53
C LYS A 94 -2.12 8.37 10.07
N LEU A 95 -2.02 7.11 9.67
CA LEU A 95 -3.14 6.30 9.19
C LEU A 95 -3.82 5.57 10.33
N SER A 96 -5.13 5.37 10.19
CA SER A 96 -5.90 4.52 11.09
C SER A 96 -5.86 3.05 10.65
N GLU A 97 -6.23 2.14 11.54
CA GLU A 97 -6.40 0.71 11.18
C GLU A 97 -7.38 0.50 10.02
N ASP A 98 -8.45 1.31 9.95
CA ASP A 98 -9.43 1.24 8.88
C ASP A 98 -8.83 1.69 7.53
N ASP A 99 -7.90 2.64 7.53
CA ASP A 99 -7.17 3.08 6.33
C ASP A 99 -6.27 1.96 5.79
N PHE A 100 -5.47 1.32 6.65
CA PHE A 100 -4.66 0.17 6.23
C PHE A 100 -5.53 -0.97 5.71
N LYS A 101 -6.63 -1.27 6.41
CA LYS A 101 -7.59 -2.28 5.97
C LYS A 101 -8.20 -1.95 4.60
N TYR A 102 -8.49 -0.67 4.34
CA TYR A 102 -8.95 -0.18 3.04
C TYR A 102 -7.91 -0.46 1.96
N VAL A 103 -6.65 -0.05 2.19
CA VAL A 103 -5.51 -0.27 1.27
C VAL A 103 -5.34 -1.75 0.94
N ILE A 104 -5.26 -2.61 1.96
CA ILE A 104 -5.05 -4.05 1.79
C ILE A 104 -6.21 -4.67 0.99
N ARG A 105 -7.46 -4.29 1.28
CA ARG A 105 -8.64 -4.74 0.51
C ARG A 105 -8.62 -4.24 -0.94
N GLY A 106 -8.04 -3.07 -1.19
CA GLY A 106 -7.85 -2.51 -2.53
C GLY A 106 -6.94 -3.35 -3.42
N CYS A 107 -6.00 -4.11 -2.83
CA CYS A 107 -5.06 -5.01 -3.51
C CYS A 107 -5.70 -6.33 -4.00
N ASN A 108 -6.85 -6.21 -4.66
CA ASN A 108 -7.69 -7.33 -5.06
C ASN A 108 -7.30 -7.97 -6.41
N SER A 109 -6.38 -7.36 -7.17
CA SER A 109 -5.92 -7.95 -8.43
C SER A 109 -4.95 -9.12 -8.18
N GLN A 110 -4.16 -9.05 -7.11
CA GLN A 110 -3.23 -10.08 -6.65
C GLN A 110 -3.87 -11.00 -5.60
N ALA A 111 -4.62 -10.43 -4.64
CA ALA A 111 -5.30 -11.15 -3.56
C ALA A 111 -6.83 -10.94 -3.59
N TYR A 112 -7.50 -11.60 -4.53
CA TYR A 112 -8.92 -11.34 -4.85
C TYR A 112 -9.92 -11.67 -3.74
N TYR A 113 -9.75 -12.79 -3.03
CA TYR A 113 -10.59 -13.11 -1.86
C TYR A 113 -9.80 -12.85 -0.58
N GLN A 114 -10.29 -11.92 0.24
CA GLN A 114 -9.66 -11.54 1.50
C GLN A 114 -10.65 -11.60 2.66
N GLU A 115 -10.28 -12.30 3.72
CA GLU A 115 -11.02 -12.37 4.98
C GLU A 115 -10.11 -11.90 6.11
N PHE A 116 -10.67 -11.08 7.00
CA PHE A 116 -9.99 -10.49 8.15
C PHE A 116 -10.74 -10.92 9.39
N GLU A 117 -10.03 -11.52 10.35
CA GLU A 117 -10.56 -11.99 11.62
C GLU A 117 -9.70 -11.41 12.75
N GLU A 118 -10.34 -10.78 13.72
CA GLU A 118 -9.68 -10.39 14.97
C GLU A 118 -9.51 -11.64 15.83
N VAL A 119 -8.28 -11.91 16.26
CA VAL A 119 -7.96 -13.06 17.11
C VAL A 119 -7.29 -12.58 18.40
N GLU A 120 -7.68 -13.22 19.51
CA GLU A 120 -7.07 -13.02 20.82
C GLU A 120 -5.63 -13.55 20.83
N ASP A 121 -4.78 -12.96 21.69
CA ASP A 121 -3.39 -13.38 21.94
C ASP A 121 -3.27 -14.77 22.58
#